data_AF-A0A7K3CR29-F1
#
_entry.id   AF-A0A7K3CR29-F1
#
_cell.length_a   1.000
_cell.length_b   1.000
_cell.length_c   1.000
_cell.angle_alpha   90.00
_cell.angle_beta   90.00
_cell.angle_gamma   90.00
#
_symmetry.space_group_name_H-M   'P 1'
#
loop_
_entity.id
_entity.type
_entity.pdbx_description
1 polymer ?
#
loop_
_entity_poly.entity_id
_entity_poly.type
_entity_poly.pdbx_seq_one_letter_code
_entity_poly.pdbx_strand_id
1 'polypeptide(L)'
;MSDFDAIDALLAVSGPEAQLPPAEERRALREALNLSQAQVARAIGVSPTTVGGWESGREPTGAVREKYAYFLESARTKLDPQPQPQPQPQAEPKPVVASETPPGPPSAPEPVSEPCVLCGEPATEQLEGFTQHLDPAKCGTTAASQAP
;
A
#
# COMPACT_ATOMS: atom_id res chain seq x y z
N MET A 1 19.07 22.74 30.42
CA MET A 1 19.03 21.73 29.36
C MET A 1 19.32 20.42 30.06
N SER A 2 18.35 19.49 30.07
CA SER A 2 18.50 18.24 30.82
C SER A 2 19.39 17.28 30.03
N ASP A 3 20.00 16.33 30.72
CA ASP A 3 20.80 15.27 30.10
C ASP A 3 20.01 14.50 29.01
N PHE A 4 18.69 14.46 29.13
CA PHE A 4 17.80 13.85 28.13
C PHE A 4 17.75 14.63 26.81
N ASP A 5 17.82 15.96 26.84
CA ASP A 5 17.87 16.81 25.64
C ASP A 5 19.18 16.62 24.88
N ALA A 6 20.29 16.44 25.61
CA ALA A 6 21.58 16.11 25.01
C ALA A 6 21.60 14.71 24.38
N ILE A 7 20.93 13.73 25.01
CA ILE A 7 20.75 12.38 24.45
C ILE A 7 19.86 12.43 23.20
N ASP A 8 18.76 13.19 23.23
CA ASP A 8 17.85 13.35 22.09
C ASP A 8 18.56 14.03 20.90
N ALA A 9 19.32 15.10 21.17
CA ALA A 9 20.15 15.76 20.16
C ALA A 9 21.22 14.82 19.56
N LEU A 10 21.81 13.95 20.36
CA LEU A 10 22.77 12.94 19.88
C LEU A 10 22.08 11.90 18.99
N LEU A 11 20.87 11.43 19.37
CA LEU A 11 20.09 10.46 18.60
C LEU A 11 19.52 11.07 17.32
N ALA A 12 19.16 12.36 17.32
CA ALA A 12 18.69 13.08 16.14
C ALA A 12 19.81 13.29 15.10
N VAL A 13 21.04 13.54 15.55
CA VAL A 13 22.24 13.56 14.69
C VAL A 13 22.60 12.16 14.20
N SER A 14 22.28 11.13 14.99
CA SER A 14 22.45 9.71 14.66
C SER A 14 21.21 9.11 13.98
N GLY A 15 20.31 9.96 13.44
CA GLY A 15 19.16 9.51 12.64
C GLY A 15 19.63 8.48 11.63
N PRO A 16 18.84 7.40 11.39
CA PRO A 16 19.35 6.15 10.86
C PRO A 16 20.19 6.41 9.63
N GLU A 17 21.52 6.30 9.75
CA GLU A 17 22.44 6.27 8.62
C GLU A 17 22.02 5.07 7.79
N ALA A 18 21.06 5.29 6.87
CA ALA A 18 20.17 4.28 6.30
C ALA A 18 20.85 2.92 6.31
N GLN A 19 20.59 2.17 7.39
CA GLN A 19 21.26 0.91 7.59
C GLN A 19 20.78 0.04 6.45
N LEU A 20 21.72 -0.31 5.58
CA LEU A 20 21.37 -1.12 4.44
C LEU A 20 20.80 -2.43 4.95
N PRO A 21 19.77 -2.99 4.30
CA PRO A 21 19.24 -4.29 4.66
C PRO A 21 20.34 -5.34 4.84
N PRO A 22 20.05 -6.44 5.57
CA PRO A 22 20.88 -7.63 5.55
C PRO A 22 21.24 -8.05 4.12
N ALA A 23 22.44 -8.60 3.95
CA ALA A 23 22.97 -8.91 2.62
C ALA A 23 22.07 -9.88 1.82
N GLU A 24 21.43 -10.83 2.52
CA GLU A 24 20.46 -11.75 1.93
C GLU A 24 19.21 -11.04 1.40
N GLU A 25 18.70 -10.06 2.14
CA GLU A 25 17.54 -9.27 1.71
C GLU A 25 17.89 -8.42 0.48
N ARG A 26 19.12 -7.86 0.41
CA ARG A 26 19.60 -7.15 -0.79
C ARG A 26 19.51 -8.03 -2.03
N ARG A 27 20.01 -9.27 -1.92
CA ARG A 27 19.98 -10.26 -2.99
C ARG A 27 18.54 -10.64 -3.35
N ALA A 28 17.70 -10.89 -2.35
CA ALA A 28 16.30 -11.27 -2.54
C ALA A 28 15.51 -10.18 -3.29
N LEU A 29 15.71 -8.90 -2.94
CA LEU A 29 15.06 -7.78 -3.62
C LEU A 29 15.46 -7.69 -5.09
N ARG A 30 16.75 -7.90 -5.40
CA ARG A 30 17.23 -7.96 -6.78
C ARG A 30 16.61 -9.13 -7.54
N GLU A 31 16.61 -10.32 -6.96
CA GLU A 31 16.14 -11.55 -7.59
C GLU A 31 14.62 -11.54 -7.81
N ALA A 32 13.85 -11.00 -6.86
CA ALA A 32 12.41 -10.83 -7.00
C ALA A 32 12.03 -9.89 -8.16
N LEU A 33 12.89 -8.93 -8.51
CA LEU A 33 12.76 -8.08 -9.69
C LEU A 33 13.32 -8.72 -10.98
N ASN A 34 13.80 -9.97 -10.92
CA ASN A 34 14.47 -10.67 -12.04
C ASN A 34 15.67 -9.91 -12.61
N LEU A 35 16.37 -9.13 -11.77
CA LEU A 35 17.56 -8.39 -12.18
C LEU A 35 18.83 -9.19 -11.89
N SER A 36 19.81 -9.12 -12.78
CA SER A 36 21.17 -9.65 -12.55
C SER A 36 22.05 -8.62 -11.83
N GLN A 37 23.10 -9.09 -11.15
CA GLN A 37 24.12 -8.22 -10.55
C GLN A 37 24.72 -7.26 -11.59
N ALA A 38 24.90 -7.72 -12.84
CA ALA A 38 25.43 -6.90 -13.91
C ALA A 38 24.50 -5.75 -14.32
N GLN A 39 23.18 -5.95 -14.31
CA GLN A 39 22.21 -4.89 -14.59
C GLN A 39 22.23 -3.81 -13.50
N VAL A 40 22.22 -4.22 -12.23
CA VAL A 40 22.31 -3.29 -11.09
C VAL A 40 23.63 -2.53 -11.11
N ALA A 41 24.73 -3.24 -11.35
CA ALA A 41 26.07 -2.65 -11.42
C ALA A 41 26.18 -1.58 -12.52
N ARG A 42 25.64 -1.86 -13.72
CA ARG A 42 25.59 -0.89 -14.83
C ARG A 42 24.78 0.36 -14.50
N ALA A 43 23.65 0.21 -13.81
CA ALA A 43 22.81 1.34 -13.42
C ALA A 43 23.50 2.25 -12.39
N ILE A 44 24.28 1.67 -11.48
CA ILE A 44 24.97 2.40 -10.40
C ILE A 44 26.35 2.93 -10.85
N GLY A 45 26.97 2.30 -11.84
CA GLY A 45 28.30 2.63 -12.36
C GLY A 45 29.44 1.90 -11.64
N VAL A 46 29.21 0.64 -11.22
CA VAL A 46 30.21 -0.21 -10.54
C VAL A 46 30.40 -1.55 -11.28
N SER A 47 31.32 -2.38 -10.80
CA SER A 47 31.51 -3.75 -11.31
C SER A 47 30.45 -4.72 -10.75
N PRO A 48 30.00 -5.73 -11.52
CA PRO A 48 29.14 -6.80 -11.00
C PRO A 48 29.73 -7.50 -9.78
N THR A 49 31.06 -7.68 -9.73
CA THR A 49 31.76 -8.26 -8.57
C THR A 49 31.65 -7.39 -7.33
N THR A 50 31.58 -6.07 -7.48
CA THR A 50 31.38 -5.14 -6.36
C THR A 50 29.99 -5.32 -5.76
N VAL A 51 28.96 -5.45 -6.61
CA VAL A 51 27.58 -5.75 -6.17
C VAL A 51 27.51 -7.10 -5.49
N GLY A 52 28.15 -8.13 -6.04
CA GLY A 52 28.24 -9.45 -5.41
C GLY A 52 28.89 -9.41 -4.03
N GLY A 53 29.95 -8.60 -3.86
CA GLY A 53 30.54 -8.35 -2.54
C GLY A 53 29.59 -7.68 -1.56
N TRP A 54 28.73 -6.76 -2.02
CA TRP A 54 27.73 -6.12 -1.18
C TRP A 54 26.60 -7.06 -0.76
N GLU A 55 26.20 -7.96 -1.65
CA GLU A 55 25.21 -9.01 -1.40
C GLU A 55 25.78 -10.17 -0.55
N SER A 56 27.10 -10.22 -0.33
CA SER A 56 27.76 -11.19 0.55
C SER A 56 28.18 -10.61 1.91
N GLY A 57 27.77 -9.38 2.23
CA GLY A 57 28.01 -8.77 3.54
C GLY A 57 29.03 -7.62 3.57
N ARG A 58 29.69 -7.29 2.45
CA ARG A 58 30.49 -6.06 2.37
C ARG A 58 29.57 -4.84 2.35
N GLU A 59 30.02 -3.73 2.94
CA GLU A 59 29.27 -2.48 2.85
C GLU A 59 29.79 -1.57 1.72
N PRO A 60 28.90 -0.94 0.93
CA PRO A 60 29.27 0.16 0.04
C PRO A 60 29.61 1.41 0.86
N THR A 61 30.46 2.27 0.30
CA THR A 61 30.90 3.52 0.94
C THR A 61 30.74 4.71 0.00
N GLY A 62 30.60 5.91 0.57
CA GLY A 62 30.48 7.16 -0.20
C GLY A 62 29.26 7.21 -1.13
N ALA A 63 29.37 7.95 -2.24
CA ALA A 63 28.25 8.23 -3.14
C ALA A 63 27.60 6.98 -3.79
N VAL A 64 28.31 5.86 -3.89
CA VAL A 64 27.73 4.61 -4.41
C VAL A 64 26.81 3.92 -3.40
N ARG A 65 27.01 4.16 -2.10
CA ARG A 65 26.12 3.66 -1.03
C ARG A 65 24.73 4.27 -1.18
N GLU A 66 24.65 5.57 -1.41
CA GLU A 66 23.37 6.28 -1.54
C GLU A 66 22.57 5.78 -2.76
N LYS A 67 23.23 5.63 -3.91
CA LYS A 67 22.60 5.07 -5.12
C LYS A 67 22.09 3.64 -4.90
N TYR A 68 22.87 2.82 -4.20
CA TYR A 68 22.49 1.44 -3.91
C TYR A 68 21.36 1.36 -2.87
N ALA A 69 21.38 2.20 -1.84
CA ALA A 69 20.29 2.32 -0.86
C ALA A 69 18.98 2.71 -1.54
N TYR A 70 19.03 3.71 -2.43
CA TYR A 70 17.87 4.16 -3.20
C TYR A 70 17.31 3.05 -4.10
N PHE A 71 18.19 2.27 -4.76
CA PHE A 71 17.77 1.09 -5.53
C PHE A 71 17.02 0.08 -4.65
N LEU A 72 17.53 -0.22 -3.46
CA LEU A 72 16.92 -1.19 -2.54
C LEU A 72 15.56 -0.71 -2.01
N GLU A 73 15.44 0.56 -1.64
CA GLU A 73 14.17 1.15 -1.20
C GLU A 73 13.12 1.16 -2.32
N SER A 74 13.54 1.54 -3.53
CA SER A 74 12.68 1.50 -4.72
C SER A 74 12.27 0.06 -5.02
N ALA A 75 13.18 -0.91 -4.90
CA ALA A 75 12.88 -2.32 -5.12
C ALA A 75 11.84 -2.85 -4.12
N ARG A 76 11.98 -2.51 -2.83
CA ARG A 76 10.99 -2.85 -1.80
C ARG A 76 9.61 -2.29 -2.13
N THR A 77 9.55 -1.00 -2.44
CA THR A 77 8.29 -0.31 -2.79
C THR A 77 7.61 -0.93 -4.02
N LYS A 78 8.38 -1.48 -4.96
CA LYS A 78 7.84 -2.14 -6.16
C LYS A 78 7.34 -3.56 -5.87
N LEU A 79 7.98 -4.26 -4.96
CA LEU A 79 7.65 -5.65 -4.60
C LEU A 79 6.51 -5.73 -3.58
N ASP A 80 6.39 -4.72 -2.72
CA ASP A 80 5.34 -4.57 -1.73
C ASP A 80 4.57 -3.26 -1.99
N PRO A 81 3.48 -3.29 -2.76
CA PRO A 81 2.68 -2.10 -3.03
C PRO A 81 1.83 -1.63 -1.83
N GLN A 82 2.11 -2.12 -0.61
CA GLN A 82 1.44 -1.63 0.60
C GLN A 82 1.86 -0.18 0.87
N PRO A 83 0.92 0.78 0.93
CA PRO A 83 1.24 2.14 1.33
C PRO A 83 1.82 2.14 2.74
N GLN A 84 3.04 2.66 2.86
CA GLN A 84 3.65 3.04 4.14
C GLN A 84 2.63 3.88 4.95
N PRO A 85 2.30 3.53 6.20
CA PRO A 85 1.42 4.36 7.01
C PRO A 85 2.13 5.69 7.29
N GLN A 86 1.62 6.77 6.69
CA GLN A 86 1.85 8.10 7.21
C GLN A 86 1.27 8.15 8.64
N PRO A 87 1.93 8.81 9.61
CA PRO A 87 1.47 8.82 10.99
C PRO A 87 0.10 9.50 11.07
N GLN A 88 -0.93 8.69 11.30
CA GLN A 88 -2.24 9.16 11.73
C GLN A 88 -2.18 9.39 13.25
N PRO A 89 -2.46 10.61 13.74
CA PRO A 89 -2.64 10.84 15.17
C PRO A 89 -3.90 10.10 15.69
N GLN A 90 -3.63 8.94 16.29
CA GLN A 90 -4.03 8.53 17.64
C GLN A 90 -5.53 8.42 18.00
N ALA A 91 -5.84 7.21 18.50
CA ALA A 91 -6.60 6.88 19.72
C ALA A 91 -7.98 6.22 19.58
N GLU A 92 -7.93 4.89 19.62
CA GLU A 92 -8.82 3.96 20.37
C GLU A 92 -9.20 4.47 21.80
N PRO A 93 -10.20 3.91 22.53
CA PRO A 93 -10.60 2.49 22.51
C PRO A 93 -12.10 2.15 22.68
N LYS A 94 -12.49 0.95 22.24
CA LYS A 94 -13.62 0.13 22.76
C LYS A 94 -13.30 -0.29 24.21
N PRO A 95 -14.24 -0.54 25.15
CA PRO A 95 -15.27 -1.59 24.98
C PRO A 95 -16.56 -1.45 25.81
N VAL A 96 -17.60 -2.24 25.52
CA VAL A 96 -18.46 -3.05 26.43
C VAL A 96 -19.75 -3.45 25.70
N VAL A 97 -20.47 -4.55 25.91
CA VAL A 97 -20.35 -5.86 26.57
C VAL A 97 -21.49 -6.70 25.94
N ALA A 98 -21.28 -8.01 25.86
CA ALA A 98 -22.19 -9.13 25.59
C ALA A 98 -23.73 -8.89 25.57
N SER A 99 -24.42 -9.55 24.62
CA SER A 99 -25.26 -10.72 24.94
C SER A 99 -25.82 -11.43 23.68
N GLU A 100 -25.56 -12.73 23.64
CA GLU A 100 -26.43 -13.87 23.28
C GLU A 100 -27.18 -13.96 21.93
N THR A 101 -27.04 -15.15 21.32
CA THR A 101 -27.62 -15.70 20.07
C THR A 101 -28.90 -16.51 20.39
N PRO A 102 -29.66 -17.08 19.41
CA PRO A 102 -30.59 -16.62 18.35
C PRO A 102 -32.09 -17.03 18.71
N PRO A 103 -33.14 -17.16 17.85
CA PRO A 103 -33.23 -17.21 16.38
C PRO A 103 -34.36 -16.40 15.68
N GLY A 104 -34.15 -16.13 14.40
CA GLY A 104 -35.18 -15.77 13.43
C GLY A 104 -34.60 -15.80 12.02
N PRO A 105 -35.28 -16.38 11.01
CA PRO A 105 -34.77 -16.40 9.64
C PRO A 105 -34.69 -14.97 9.07
N PRO A 106 -33.76 -14.70 8.14
CA PRO A 106 -33.53 -13.36 7.63
C PRO A 106 -34.67 -12.96 6.68
N SER A 107 -35.42 -11.92 7.04
CA SER A 107 -36.08 -11.09 6.03
C SER A 107 -34.98 -10.32 5.32
N ALA A 108 -34.73 -10.67 4.06
CA ALA A 108 -33.95 -9.86 3.15
C ALA A 108 -34.51 -8.42 3.15
N PRO A 109 -33.66 -7.37 3.22
CA PRO A 109 -34.14 -6.04 2.89
C PRO A 109 -34.54 -6.09 1.42
N GLU A 110 -35.80 -5.77 1.13
CA GLU A 110 -36.24 -5.55 -0.24
C GLU A 110 -35.30 -4.50 -0.86
N PRO A 111 -34.76 -4.72 -2.07
CA PRO A 111 -33.89 -3.73 -2.70
C PRO A 111 -34.73 -2.48 -2.95
N VAL A 112 -34.43 -1.41 -2.21
CA VAL A 112 -35.07 -0.11 -2.41
C VAL A 112 -34.52 0.42 -3.73
N SER A 113 -35.27 0.24 -4.81
CA SER A 113 -34.92 0.74 -6.14
C SER A 113 -35.13 2.26 -6.19
N GLU A 114 -34.06 3.03 -6.05
CA GLU A 114 -34.09 4.49 -6.18
C GLU A 114 -33.89 4.91 -7.64
N PRO A 115 -34.42 6.09 -8.06
CA PRO A 115 -34.31 6.51 -9.45
C PRO A 115 -32.86 6.80 -9.83
N CYS A 116 -32.43 6.22 -10.95
CA CYS A 116 -31.12 6.45 -11.55
C CYS A 116 -30.93 7.94 -11.85
N VAL A 117 -29.81 8.53 -11.43
CA VAL A 117 -29.54 9.96 -11.64
C VAL A 117 -29.34 10.35 -13.11
N LEU A 118 -29.11 9.37 -14.00
CA LEU A 118 -28.88 9.59 -15.42
C LEU A 118 -30.14 9.44 -16.28
N CYS A 119 -31.06 8.53 -15.94
CA CYS A 119 -32.26 8.24 -16.75
C CYS A 119 -33.59 8.27 -15.99
N GLY A 120 -33.57 8.33 -14.65
CA GLY A 120 -34.78 8.36 -13.80
C GLY A 120 -35.46 7.00 -13.57
N GLU A 121 -34.99 5.93 -14.22
CA GLU A 121 -35.51 4.56 -14.06
C GLU A 121 -35.01 3.93 -12.74
N PRO A 122 -35.74 2.97 -12.15
CA PRO A 122 -35.32 2.30 -10.92
C PRO A 122 -33.98 1.56 -11.10
N ALA A 123 -32.99 1.92 -10.28
CA ALA A 123 -31.68 1.24 -10.21
C ALA A 123 -31.38 0.78 -8.78
N THR A 124 -30.60 -0.28 -8.65
CA THR A 124 -30.26 -0.89 -7.35
C THR A 124 -28.79 -0.72 -6.99
N GLU A 125 -27.98 -0.17 -7.89
CA GLU A 125 -26.53 -0.03 -7.75
C GLU A 125 -26.15 1.43 -7.47
N GLN A 126 -25.11 1.65 -6.65
CA GLN A 126 -24.54 2.96 -6.34
C GLN A 126 -23.10 3.07 -6.82
N LEU A 127 -22.80 4.14 -7.56
CA LEU A 127 -21.44 4.50 -7.97
C LEU A 127 -21.16 5.93 -7.47
N GLU A 128 -20.07 6.10 -6.73
CA GLU A 128 -19.67 7.39 -6.15
C GLU A 128 -20.76 8.06 -5.28
N GLY A 129 -21.65 7.25 -4.68
CA GLY A 129 -22.75 7.72 -3.85
C GLY A 129 -24.01 8.15 -4.62
N PHE A 130 -24.01 8.00 -5.94
CA PHE A 130 -25.19 8.22 -6.78
C PHE A 130 -25.77 6.88 -7.26
N THR A 131 -27.09 6.75 -7.19
CA THR A 131 -27.80 5.55 -7.68
C THR A 131 -27.81 5.55 -9.21
N GLN A 132 -27.22 4.52 -9.82
CA GLN A 132 -27.08 4.38 -11.28
C GLN A 132 -26.84 2.92 -11.69
N HIS A 133 -27.15 2.57 -12.95
CA HIS A 133 -26.92 1.22 -13.45
C HIS A 133 -25.42 0.89 -13.56
N LEU A 134 -25.04 -0.34 -13.21
CA LEU A 134 -23.65 -0.82 -13.38
C LEU A 134 -23.28 -0.99 -14.86
N ASP A 135 -24.28 -1.28 -15.69
CA ASP A 135 -24.12 -1.46 -17.13
C ASP A 135 -24.65 -0.24 -17.89
N PRO A 136 -23.81 0.46 -18.69
CA PRO A 136 -24.21 1.66 -19.39
C PRO A 136 -25.26 1.40 -20.48
N ALA A 137 -25.38 0.18 -21.01
CA ALA A 137 -26.41 -0.16 -22.00
C ALA A 137 -27.82 -0.22 -21.39
N LYS A 138 -27.91 -0.39 -20.07
CA LYS A 138 -29.19 -0.33 -19.34
C LYS A 138 -29.64 1.09 -19.07
N CYS A 139 -28.73 2.06 -19.10
CA CYS A 139 -29.04 3.46 -18.96
C CYS A 139 -29.58 4.02 -20.29
N GLY A 140 -30.91 4.03 -20.46
CA GLY A 140 -31.58 4.60 -21.63
C GLY A 140 -32.43 3.61 -22.43
N THR A 141 -32.52 2.34 -22.02
CA THR A 141 -33.55 1.45 -22.56
C THR A 141 -34.81 1.69 -21.73
N THR A 142 -35.71 2.54 -22.22
CA THR A 142 -37.05 2.72 -21.65
C THR A 142 -37.66 1.33 -21.48
N ALA A 143 -37.74 0.84 -20.23
CA ALA A 143 -38.56 -0.31 -19.93
C ALA A 143 -40.01 0.18 -19.95
N ALA A 144 -40.54 0.33 -21.17
CA ALA A 144 -41.94 0.57 -21.37
C ALA A 144 -42.72 -0.56 -20.69
N SER A 145 -43.62 -0.14 -19.79
CA SER A 145 -44.83 -0.83 -19.35
C SER A 145 -44.70 -1.93 -18.29
N GLN A 146 -45.16 -1.64 -17.06
CA GLN A 146 -46.56 -1.80 -16.60
C GLN A 146 -46.64 -2.14 -15.10
N ALA A 147 -47.60 -1.53 -14.39
CA ALA A 147 -48.50 -2.21 -13.45
C ALA A 147 -49.57 -1.25 -12.90
N PRO A 148 -50.72 -1.77 -12.45
CA PRO A 148 -51.82 -2.38 -13.21
C PRO A 148 -52.92 -1.38 -13.62
#